data_AF-A0A257Y875-F1
#
_entry.id   AF-A0A257Y875-F1
#
_cell.length_a   1.000
_cell.length_b   1.000
_cell.length_c   1.000
_cell.angle_alpha   90.00
_cell.angle_beta   90.00
_cell.angle_gamma   90.00
#
_symmetry.space_group_name_H-M   'P 1'
#
loop_
_entity.id
_entity.type
_entity.pdbx_description
1 polymer ?
#
loop_
_entity_poly.entity_id
_entity_poly.type
_entity_poly.pdbx_seq_one_letter_code
_entity_poly.pdbx_strand_id
1 'polypeptide(L)'
;MEPTTGLILRRITQTDLSVSAHKLATLILDGIAWKDGYNGLSRGTAAFTLTALAEKMDVSRQYLTVLLGELEASSLKLERKKPNGKFAPWLFRFAAFDQSDGPHDVVSKGDDTSLSREESHKTIFSGHINIDEAPNVFRTCWAELIRAAKTALPCWNVDTQAIWERFLAFNRARGNARVPAGYLLGFMRRWRTGSSSTAPSPLAAPVPQHPADPKAQELHDQIRAAPSANRQFHASDLCRLIGQAAYDARVVDVVRKFGCPKFAAILAVHGRAVLAGEIPR
;
A
#
# COMPACT_ATOMS: atom_id res chain seq x y z
N MET A 1 23.49 -4.63 9.59
CA MET A 1 22.14 -4.22 10.05
C MET A 1 21.37 -3.79 8.82
N GLU A 2 20.11 -4.21 8.62
CA GLU A 2 19.37 -3.75 7.42
C GLU A 2 19.12 -2.24 7.51
N PRO A 3 19.39 -1.45 6.44
CA PRO A 3 19.13 -0.03 6.47
C PRO A 3 17.62 0.22 6.62
N THR A 4 17.27 1.06 7.60
CA THR A 4 15.90 1.55 7.81
C THR A 4 15.86 3.05 7.58
N THR A 5 14.70 3.58 7.19
CA THR A 5 14.53 5.02 6.92
C THR A 5 14.97 5.88 8.09
N GLY A 6 14.60 5.51 9.32
CA GLY A 6 14.95 6.24 10.53
C GLY A 6 16.44 6.24 10.83
N LEU A 7 17.13 5.12 10.58
CA LEU A 7 18.57 5.01 10.78
C LEU A 7 19.34 5.89 9.81
N ILE A 8 18.97 5.86 8.52
CA ILE A 8 19.58 6.73 7.51
C ILE A 8 19.30 8.20 7.83
N LEU A 9 18.05 8.55 8.18
CA LEU A 9 17.69 9.93 8.52
C LEU A 9 18.48 10.45 9.72
N ARG A 10 18.60 9.65 10.79
CA ARG A 10 19.41 10.01 11.96
C ARG A 10 20.86 10.25 11.57
N ARG A 11 21.42 9.40 10.71
CA ARG A 11 22.80 9.57 10.24
C ARG A 11 22.96 10.81 9.38
N ILE A 12 22.00 11.13 8.50
CA ILE A 12 21.99 12.36 7.72
C ILE A 12 22.05 13.56 8.67
N THR A 13 21.19 13.62 9.69
CA THR A 13 21.17 14.74 10.66
C THR A 13 22.41 14.84 11.55
N GLN A 14 23.18 13.76 11.68
CA GLN A 14 24.41 13.72 12.48
C GLN A 14 25.68 13.96 11.64
N THR A 15 25.55 13.99 10.32
CA THR A 15 26.70 14.20 9.43
C THR A 15 26.84 15.69 9.16
N ASP A 16 28.06 16.20 9.30
CA ASP A 16 28.35 17.59 8.94
C ASP A 16 28.29 17.71 7.40
N LEU A 17 27.22 18.34 6.92
CA LEU A 17 26.92 18.55 5.50
C LEU A 17 26.39 19.97 5.32
N SER A 18 26.64 20.55 4.16
CA SER A 18 25.97 21.76 3.71
C SER A 18 24.45 21.60 3.74
N VAL A 19 23.73 22.70 3.91
CA VAL A 19 22.26 22.70 3.92
C VAL A 19 21.70 22.09 2.62
N SER A 20 22.36 22.35 1.49
CA SER A 20 22.00 21.79 0.20
C SER A 20 22.29 20.28 0.11
N ALA A 21 23.40 19.79 0.67
CA ALA A 21 23.69 18.36 0.71
C ALA A 21 22.74 17.60 1.65
N HIS A 22 22.35 18.20 2.79
CA HIS A 22 21.29 17.68 3.65
C HIS A 22 19.97 17.50 2.89
N LYS A 23 19.54 18.53 2.14
CA LYS A 23 18.33 18.46 1.30
C LYS A 23 18.45 17.40 0.20
N LEU A 24 19.62 17.27 -0.42
CA LEU A 24 19.86 16.24 -1.44
C LEU A 24 19.77 14.83 -0.84
N ALA A 25 20.37 14.61 0.33
CA ALA A 25 20.36 13.31 1.01
C ALA A 25 18.93 12.88 1.40
N THR A 26 18.11 13.81 1.89
CA THR A 26 16.70 13.52 2.23
C THR A 26 15.85 13.24 1.00
N LEU A 27 16.08 13.94 -0.11
CA LEU A 27 15.43 13.63 -1.39
C LEU A 27 15.80 12.24 -1.93
N ILE A 28 17.07 11.85 -1.80
CA ILE A 28 17.52 10.51 -2.19
C ILE A 28 16.87 9.46 -1.28
N LEU A 29 16.83 9.70 0.03
CA LEU A 29 16.19 8.83 1.02
C LEU A 29 14.71 8.56 0.71
N ASP A 30 13.96 9.59 0.30
CA ASP A 30 12.55 9.47 -0.08
C ASP A 30 12.35 8.56 -1.31
N GLY A 31 13.32 8.55 -2.22
CA GLY A 31 13.31 7.71 -3.42
C GLY A 31 13.76 6.26 -3.24
N ILE A 32 14.14 5.84 -2.04
CA ILE A 32 14.69 4.49 -1.79
C ILE A 32 13.60 3.41 -1.92
N ALA A 33 13.91 2.36 -2.67
CA ALA A 33 13.14 1.12 -2.66
C ALA A 33 13.35 0.38 -1.32
N TRP A 34 12.31 0.28 -0.50
CA TRP A 34 12.36 -0.44 0.79
C TRP A 34 11.97 -1.92 0.69
N LYS A 35 11.57 -2.37 -0.50
CA LYS A 35 11.25 -3.76 -0.84
C LYS A 35 11.98 -4.14 -2.12
N ASP A 36 12.50 -5.36 -2.19
CA ASP A 36 13.13 -5.86 -3.40
C ASP A 36 12.15 -5.92 -4.57
N GLY A 37 12.61 -5.49 -5.75
CA GLY A 37 11.82 -5.44 -6.97
C GLY A 37 10.84 -4.28 -7.04
N TYR A 38 10.73 -3.43 -6.02
CA TYR A 38 9.93 -2.21 -6.10
C TYR A 38 10.52 -1.27 -7.16
N ASN A 39 9.72 -0.96 -8.19
CA ASN A 39 10.17 -0.24 -9.40
C ASN A 39 11.37 -0.91 -10.11
N GLY A 40 11.55 -2.23 -9.97
CA GLY A 40 12.66 -2.96 -10.56
C GLY A 40 14.02 -2.72 -9.88
N LEU A 41 14.03 -2.12 -8.68
CA LEU A 41 15.24 -1.81 -7.92
C LEU A 41 15.47 -2.82 -6.78
N SER A 42 16.74 -3.03 -6.45
CA SER A 42 17.13 -3.70 -5.21
C SER A 42 16.78 -2.84 -4.00
N ARG A 43 16.46 -3.47 -2.88
CA ARG A 43 16.22 -2.78 -1.61
C ARG A 43 17.41 -1.88 -1.23
N GLY A 44 17.12 -0.72 -0.65
CA GLY A 44 18.12 0.28 -0.24
C GLY A 44 18.65 1.15 -1.39
N THR A 45 18.07 1.04 -2.58
CA THR A 45 18.53 1.77 -3.77
C THR A 45 17.47 2.77 -4.23
N ALA A 46 17.89 3.98 -4.58
CA ALA A 46 17.04 4.99 -5.23
C ALA A 46 17.48 5.18 -6.68
N ALA A 47 16.57 5.57 -7.57
CA ALA A 47 16.89 5.82 -8.98
C ALA A 47 16.44 7.22 -9.41
N PHE A 48 17.37 8.02 -9.92
CA PHE A 48 17.09 9.35 -10.45
C PHE A 48 17.87 9.65 -11.72
N THR A 49 17.29 10.45 -12.62
CA THR A 49 18.10 11.14 -13.63
C THR A 49 18.72 12.38 -12.99
N LEU A 50 19.96 12.74 -13.38
CA LEU A 50 20.61 13.94 -12.84
C LEU A 50 19.83 15.21 -13.18
N THR A 51 19.14 15.24 -14.32
CA THR A 51 18.26 16.35 -14.71
C THR A 51 17.09 16.50 -13.75
N ALA A 52 16.33 15.43 -13.48
CA ALA A 52 15.20 15.49 -12.57
C ALA A 52 15.63 15.81 -11.13
N LEU A 53 16.80 15.34 -10.71
CA LEU A 53 17.35 15.61 -9.38
C LEU A 53 17.79 17.07 -9.25
N ALA A 54 18.40 17.65 -10.29
CA ALA A 54 18.76 19.07 -10.34
C ALA A 54 17.52 19.98 -10.31
N GLU A 55 16.49 19.63 -11.09
CA GLU A 55 15.20 20.34 -11.11
C GLU A 55 14.50 20.29 -9.75
N LYS A 56 14.43 19.12 -9.09
CA LYS A 56 13.85 18.99 -7.74
C LYS A 56 14.62 19.77 -6.68
N MET A 57 15.93 19.88 -6.84
CA MET A 57 16.78 20.64 -5.94
C MET A 57 16.74 22.15 -6.20
N ASP A 58 16.27 22.55 -7.38
CA ASP A 58 16.34 23.91 -7.93
C ASP A 58 17.79 24.42 -8.03
N VAL A 59 18.67 23.60 -8.61
CA VAL A 59 20.11 23.90 -8.74
C VAL A 59 20.66 23.53 -10.11
N SER A 60 21.82 24.09 -10.46
CA SER A 60 22.52 23.70 -11.69
C SER A 60 23.07 22.27 -11.59
N ARG A 61 23.21 21.58 -12.73
CA ARG A 61 23.82 20.24 -12.79
C ARG A 61 25.28 20.22 -12.30
N GLN A 62 26.00 21.33 -12.49
CA GLN A 62 27.36 21.48 -11.98
C GLN A 62 27.35 21.49 -10.45
N TYR A 63 26.47 22.29 -9.84
CA TYR A 63 26.36 22.35 -8.40
C TYR A 63 25.83 21.03 -7.80
N LEU A 64 24.88 20.36 -8.47
CA LEU A 64 24.45 19.01 -8.09
C LEU A 64 25.63 18.02 -8.02
N THR A 65 26.59 18.14 -8.95
CA THR A 65 27.78 17.27 -8.94
C THR A 65 28.67 17.53 -7.73
N VAL A 66 28.79 18.80 -7.30
CA VAL A 66 29.49 19.17 -6.05
C VAL A 66 28.79 18.55 -4.84
N LEU A 67 27.47 18.69 -4.75
CA LEU A 67 26.68 18.11 -3.64
C LEU A 67 26.77 16.58 -3.59
N LEU A 68 26.77 15.91 -4.75
CA LEU A 68 26.97 14.46 -4.82
C LEU A 68 28.38 14.07 -4.34
N GLY A 69 29.41 14.84 -4.70
CA GLY A 69 30.77 14.63 -4.21
C GLY A 69 30.90 14.84 -2.71
N GLU A 70 30.16 15.81 -2.15
CA GLU A 70 30.08 16.03 -0.71
C GLU A 70 29.47 14.82 0.00
N LEU A 71 28.35 14.28 -0.50
CA LEU A 71 27.70 13.09 0.06
C LEU A 71 28.58 11.82 -0.08
N GLU A 72 29.33 11.70 -1.16
CA GLU A 72 30.33 10.65 -1.40
C GLU A 72 31.46 10.69 -0.35
N ALA A 73 32.01 11.88 -0.09
CA ALA A 73 33.10 12.09 0.87
C ALA A 73 32.65 12.05 2.34
N SER A 74 31.34 12.19 2.58
CA SER A 74 30.76 12.23 3.93
C SER A 74 30.70 10.86 4.62
N SER A 75 30.29 10.87 5.89
CA SER A 75 30.06 9.65 6.68
C SER A 75 28.95 8.75 6.13
N LEU A 76 28.14 9.25 5.18
CA LEU A 76 27.05 8.53 4.52
C LEU A 76 27.54 7.64 3.37
N LYS A 77 28.73 7.92 2.81
CA LYS A 77 29.34 7.19 1.69
C LYS A 77 28.33 6.89 0.60
N LEU A 78 27.76 7.95 0.00
CA LEU A 78 26.80 7.80 -1.07
C LEU A 78 27.47 7.14 -2.28
N GLU A 79 27.06 5.95 -2.66
CA GLU A 79 27.47 5.30 -3.89
C GLU A 79 26.49 5.63 -5.01
N ARG A 80 27.03 5.90 -6.20
CA ARG A 80 26.25 6.06 -7.43
C ARG A 80 26.72 5.11 -8.52
N LYS A 81 25.78 4.46 -9.17
CA LYS A 81 26.04 3.54 -10.30
C LYS A 81 25.10 3.86 -11.45
N LYS A 82 25.64 3.98 -12.66
CA LYS A 82 24.82 4.09 -13.86
C LYS A 82 24.65 2.71 -14.51
N PRO A 83 23.43 2.19 -14.68
CA PRO A 83 23.18 0.99 -15.49
C PRO A 83 23.52 1.28 -16.96
N ASN A 84 23.90 0.24 -17.71
CA ASN A 84 24.18 0.38 -19.13
C ASN A 84 22.93 0.87 -19.87
N GLY A 85 23.06 1.97 -20.62
CA GLY A 85 21.96 2.58 -21.38
C GLY A 85 22.06 4.10 -21.42
N LYS A 86 21.82 4.69 -22.59
CA LYS A 86 21.89 6.15 -22.80
C LYS A 86 20.94 6.91 -21.86
N PHE A 87 19.77 6.33 -21.59
CA PHE A 87 18.69 6.91 -20.78
C PHE A 87 18.52 6.27 -19.41
N ALA A 88 19.42 5.37 -19.00
CA ALA A 88 19.31 4.71 -17.71
C ALA A 88 19.49 5.73 -16.56
N PRO A 89 18.62 5.71 -15.54
CA PRO A 89 18.77 6.56 -14.37
C PRO A 89 20.00 6.15 -13.56
N TRP A 90 20.58 7.09 -12.83
CA TRP A 90 21.60 6.80 -11.84
C TRP A 90 20.96 6.14 -10.63
N LEU A 91 21.58 5.04 -10.19
CA LEU A 91 21.24 4.34 -8.96
C LEU A 91 22.06 4.94 -7.83
N PHE A 92 21.42 5.23 -6.71
CA PHE A 92 22.01 5.82 -5.52
C PHE A 92 21.80 4.90 -4.31
N ARG A 93 22.82 4.74 -3.48
CA ARG A 93 22.81 3.87 -2.29
C ARG A 93 23.70 4.47 -1.21
N PHE A 94 23.26 4.43 0.05
CA PHE A 94 24.10 4.86 1.17
C PHE A 94 24.92 3.67 1.71
N ALA A 95 26.19 3.58 1.35
CA ALA A 95 27.04 2.42 1.66
C ALA A 95 27.54 2.40 3.11
N ALA A 96 27.37 3.49 3.86
CA ALA A 96 27.69 3.53 5.29
C ALA A 96 26.93 2.48 6.13
N PHE A 97 25.88 1.87 5.57
CA PHE A 97 25.04 0.89 6.24
C PHE A 97 25.23 -0.54 5.72
N ASP A 98 26.10 -0.74 4.72
CA ASP A 98 26.37 -2.05 4.10
C ASP A 98 27.42 -2.86 4.86
N GLN A 99 27.87 -2.40 6.04
CA GLN A 99 28.78 -3.16 6.91
C GLN A 99 28.03 -4.29 7.66
N SER A 100 28.23 -5.51 7.18
CA SER A 100 28.26 -6.72 7.99
C SER A 100 29.68 -6.94 8.48
N ASP A 101 30.01 -6.49 9.70
CA ASP A 101 30.88 -7.15 10.69
C ASP A 101 31.44 -6.17 11.73
N GLY A 102 31.30 -6.54 13.01
CA GLY A 102 31.90 -5.88 14.16
C GLY A 102 30.93 -5.67 15.32
N PRO A 103 31.00 -6.46 16.42
CA PRO A 103 30.14 -6.28 17.58
C PRO A 103 30.67 -5.11 18.41
N HIS A 104 29.99 -3.96 18.33
CA HIS A 104 30.15 -2.93 19.36
C HIS A 104 28.99 -3.02 20.34
N ASP A 105 29.26 -3.83 21.37
CA ASP A 105 28.77 -3.63 22.71
C ASP A 105 29.04 -2.19 23.16
N VAL A 106 27.98 -1.39 23.28
CA VAL A 106 27.89 -0.33 24.27
C VAL A 106 26.48 -0.34 24.82
N VAL A 107 26.33 -1.08 25.92
CA VAL A 107 25.28 -0.88 26.91
C VAL A 107 25.18 0.62 27.25
N SER A 108 23.99 1.20 27.15
CA SER A 108 23.58 2.24 28.09
C SER A 108 22.08 2.20 28.36
N LYS A 109 21.81 1.66 29.55
CA LYS A 109 20.73 1.89 30.51
C LYS A 109 19.43 2.55 30.01
N GLY A 110 18.37 1.73 30.09
CA GLY A 110 17.26 1.91 31.04
C GLY A 110 16.80 3.33 31.35
N ASP A 111 15.51 3.54 31.07
CA ASP A 111 14.67 4.68 31.43
C ASP A 111 14.94 5.99 30.68
N ASP A 112 14.21 6.15 29.56
CA ASP A 112 13.35 7.32 29.52
C ASP A 112 12.03 7.01 28.79
N THR A 113 10.94 7.39 29.43
CA THR A 113 9.59 6.93 29.11
C THR A 113 8.85 8.03 28.38
N SER A 114 8.32 7.68 27.21
CA SER A 114 7.16 8.30 26.54
C SER A 114 7.24 9.78 26.11
N LEU A 115 7.23 10.00 24.79
CA LEU A 115 6.07 10.55 24.06
C LEU A 115 6.34 10.48 22.54
N SER A 116 6.53 9.27 22.02
CA SER A 116 6.30 9.02 20.60
C SER A 116 4.89 8.46 20.46
N ARG A 117 4.02 9.20 19.79
CA ARG A 117 2.71 8.69 19.34
C ARG A 117 2.95 7.40 18.57
N GLU A 118 2.66 6.26 19.19
CA GLU A 118 2.82 4.94 18.59
C GLU A 118 1.94 4.85 17.34
N GLU A 119 2.57 4.93 16.17
CA GLU A 119 1.98 4.42 14.94
C GLU A 119 1.94 2.88 15.04
N SER A 120 0.93 2.37 15.75
CA SER A 120 0.66 0.95 16.04
C SER A 120 0.25 0.12 14.81
N HIS A 121 0.73 0.46 13.60
CA HIS A 121 0.12 -0.01 12.36
C HIS A 121 1.04 -0.64 11.31
N LYS A 122 2.31 -0.93 11.59
CA LYS A 122 3.15 -1.71 10.67
C LYS A 122 3.81 -2.91 11.38
N THR A 123 3.42 -4.08 10.88
CA THR A 123 4.06 -5.42 11.03
C THR A 123 4.01 -6.12 12.40
N ILE A 124 2.84 -6.22 13.02
CA ILE A 124 2.64 -7.15 14.15
C ILE A 124 2.56 -8.63 13.68
N PHE A 125 2.19 -8.87 12.43
CA PHE A 125 2.00 -10.22 11.89
C PHE A 125 3.05 -10.54 10.82
N SER A 126 4.02 -11.39 11.16
CA SER A 126 5.02 -11.95 10.23
C SER A 126 4.81 -13.46 10.06
N GLY A 127 5.15 -13.99 8.89
CA GLY A 127 4.98 -15.43 8.57
C GLY A 127 3.79 -15.74 7.66
N HIS A 128 3.50 -17.04 7.51
CA HIS A 128 2.37 -17.55 6.72
C HIS A 128 1.45 -18.39 7.59
N ILE A 129 0.15 -18.31 7.31
CA ILE A 129 -0.90 -19.10 7.95
C ILE A 129 -1.33 -20.19 6.98
N ASN A 130 -1.20 -21.44 7.40
CA ASN A 130 -1.79 -22.59 6.71
C ASN A 130 -3.25 -22.71 7.13
N ILE A 131 -4.15 -22.62 6.16
CA ILE A 131 -5.60 -22.55 6.41
C ILE A 131 -6.18 -23.93 6.77
N ASP A 132 -5.48 -25.01 6.44
CA ASP A 132 -5.99 -26.39 6.58
C ASP A 132 -5.44 -27.13 7.82
N GLU A 133 -4.47 -26.57 8.54
CA GLU A 133 -3.73 -27.31 9.58
C GLU A 133 -4.26 -27.16 11.01
N ALA A 134 -5.00 -26.10 11.35
CA ALA A 134 -5.36 -25.84 12.76
C ALA A 134 -6.76 -25.22 12.94
N PRO A 135 -7.75 -26.00 13.44
CA PRO A 135 -9.07 -25.45 13.76
C PRO A 135 -9.07 -24.58 15.03
N ASN A 136 -8.19 -24.86 16.00
CA ASN A 136 -8.16 -24.13 17.27
C ASN A 136 -7.01 -23.11 17.32
N VAL A 137 -7.37 -21.83 17.44
CA VAL A 137 -6.42 -20.71 17.46
C VAL A 137 -5.53 -20.72 18.69
N PHE A 138 -6.03 -21.16 19.84
CA PHE A 138 -5.33 -21.14 21.13
C PHE A 138 -4.14 -22.12 21.18
N ARG A 139 -4.03 -23.02 20.21
CA ARG A 139 -2.87 -23.91 20.04
C ARG A 139 -1.81 -23.33 19.09
N THR A 140 -1.98 -22.09 18.65
CA THR A 140 -1.09 -21.43 17.70
C THR A 140 -0.56 -20.10 18.25
N CYS A 141 0.55 -19.62 17.70
CA CYS A 141 1.10 -18.31 18.03
C CYS A 141 0.17 -17.14 17.64
N TRP A 142 -0.89 -17.39 16.88
CA TRP A 142 -1.83 -16.36 16.43
C TRP A 142 -2.81 -15.90 17.52
N ALA A 143 -3.04 -16.70 18.56
CA ALA A 143 -3.99 -16.37 19.63
C ALA A 143 -3.61 -15.08 20.36
N GLU A 144 -2.36 -14.96 20.78
CA GLU A 144 -1.85 -13.77 21.48
C GLU A 144 -1.81 -12.55 20.55
N LEU A 145 -1.49 -12.75 19.27
CA LEU A 145 -1.47 -11.67 18.28
C LEU A 145 -2.89 -11.13 17.99
N ILE A 146 -3.90 -12.00 17.91
CA ILE A 146 -5.30 -11.57 17.76
C ILE A 146 -5.79 -10.88 19.04
N ARG A 147 -5.44 -11.40 20.23
CA ARG A 147 -5.81 -10.79 21.51
C ARG A 147 -5.19 -9.39 21.66
N ALA A 148 -3.93 -9.23 21.28
CA ALA A 148 -3.26 -7.93 21.29
C ALA A 148 -3.83 -6.96 20.25
N ALA A 149 -4.17 -7.45 19.04
CA ALA A 149 -4.66 -6.59 17.98
C ALA A 149 -6.14 -6.20 18.14
N LYS A 150 -6.98 -7.04 18.74
CA LYS A 150 -8.44 -6.77 18.82
C LYS A 150 -8.77 -5.59 19.73
N THR A 151 -7.97 -5.29 20.75
CA THR A 151 -8.17 -4.16 21.67
C THR A 151 -8.20 -2.80 20.94
N ALA A 152 -7.49 -2.69 19.82
CA ALA A 152 -7.38 -1.48 19.02
C ALA A 152 -8.20 -1.53 17.71
N LEU A 153 -9.03 -2.55 17.51
CA LEU A 153 -9.73 -2.79 16.24
C LEU A 153 -11.26 -2.93 16.41
N PRO A 154 -12.04 -2.77 15.31
CA PRO A 154 -13.51 -2.90 15.37
C PRO A 154 -14.02 -4.26 15.86
N CYS A 155 -13.16 -5.28 15.96
CA CYS A 155 -13.48 -6.61 16.48
C CYS A 155 -13.20 -6.77 17.99
N TRP A 156 -13.05 -5.68 18.74
CA TRP A 156 -12.66 -5.69 20.16
C TRP A 156 -13.54 -6.56 21.06
N ASN A 157 -14.84 -6.67 20.76
CA ASN A 157 -15.83 -7.43 21.53
C ASN A 157 -16.04 -8.87 21.03
N VAL A 158 -15.27 -9.32 20.03
CA VAL A 158 -15.44 -10.64 19.43
C VAL A 158 -14.50 -11.65 20.07
N ASP A 159 -15.00 -12.87 20.24
CA ASP A 159 -14.20 -14.00 20.69
C ASP A 159 -13.05 -14.31 19.70
N THR A 160 -11.88 -14.63 20.26
CA THR A 160 -10.64 -14.84 19.50
C THR A 160 -10.76 -16.04 18.56
N GLN A 161 -11.43 -17.10 18.99
CA GLN A 161 -11.68 -18.29 18.16
C GLN A 161 -12.69 -17.97 17.06
N ALA A 162 -13.73 -17.18 17.34
CA ALA A 162 -14.69 -16.74 16.33
C ALA A 162 -14.06 -15.87 15.21
N ILE A 163 -13.10 -15.00 15.56
CA ILE A 163 -12.31 -14.25 14.55
C ILE A 163 -11.50 -15.21 13.67
N TRP A 164 -10.85 -16.20 14.29
CA TRP A 164 -10.03 -17.19 13.61
C TRP A 164 -10.83 -18.05 12.65
N GLU A 165 -11.95 -18.61 13.10
CA GLU A 165 -12.81 -19.46 12.27
C GLU A 165 -13.39 -18.71 11.07
N ARG A 166 -13.85 -17.47 11.26
CA ARG A 166 -14.34 -16.64 10.15
C ARG A 166 -13.22 -16.30 9.17
N PHE A 167 -12.00 -16.09 9.65
CA PHE A 167 -10.84 -15.86 8.80
C PHE A 167 -10.49 -17.11 7.97
N LEU A 168 -10.48 -18.30 8.58
CA LEU A 168 -10.24 -19.57 7.89
C LEU A 168 -11.33 -19.83 6.84
N ALA A 169 -12.61 -19.70 7.21
CA ALA A 169 -13.74 -19.90 6.31
C ALA A 169 -13.70 -18.95 5.10
N PHE A 170 -13.37 -17.66 5.33
CA PHE A 170 -13.23 -16.66 4.27
C PHE A 170 -12.13 -17.01 3.26
N ASN A 171 -11.01 -17.56 3.73
CA ASN A 171 -9.89 -17.94 2.85
C ASN A 171 -10.13 -19.28 2.15
N ARG A 172 -10.77 -20.26 2.81
CA ARG A 172 -11.19 -21.52 2.16
C ARG A 172 -12.18 -21.28 1.03
N ALA A 173 -13.17 -20.42 1.24
CA ALA A 173 -14.14 -20.05 0.20
C ALA A 173 -13.50 -19.41 -1.04
N ARG A 174 -12.29 -18.85 -0.89
CA ARG A 174 -11.50 -18.26 -1.98
C ARG A 174 -10.45 -19.21 -2.56
N GLY A 175 -10.39 -20.45 -2.10
CA GLY A 175 -9.41 -21.45 -2.54
C GLY A 175 -7.97 -21.19 -2.04
N ASN A 176 -7.80 -20.38 -1.00
CA ASN A 176 -6.48 -20.10 -0.45
C ASN A 176 -6.09 -21.17 0.58
N ALA A 177 -5.11 -22.02 0.26
CA ALA A 177 -4.55 -23.00 1.20
C ALA A 177 -3.55 -22.37 2.20
N ARG A 178 -2.84 -21.31 1.77
CA ARG A 178 -1.83 -20.61 2.57
C ARG A 178 -1.87 -19.11 2.29
N VAL A 179 -1.85 -18.30 3.34
CA VAL A 179 -1.90 -16.83 3.22
C VAL A 179 -0.85 -16.14 4.08
N PRO A 180 -0.36 -14.96 3.69
CA PRO A 180 0.51 -14.17 4.55
C PRO A 180 -0.20 -13.78 5.85
N ALA A 181 0.52 -13.79 6.97
CA ALA A 181 -0.04 -13.44 8.29
C ALA A 181 -0.66 -12.03 8.33
N GLY A 182 -0.14 -11.10 7.52
CA GLY A 182 -0.71 -9.76 7.37
C GLY A 182 -2.16 -9.73 6.86
N TYR A 183 -2.65 -10.81 6.23
CA TYR A 183 -4.05 -10.91 5.81
C TYR A 183 -4.99 -10.97 7.01
N LEU A 184 -4.58 -11.57 8.12
CA LEU A 184 -5.34 -11.63 9.36
C LEU A 184 -5.56 -10.24 9.95
N LEU A 185 -4.51 -9.42 10.02
CA LEU A 185 -4.62 -8.03 10.45
C LEU A 185 -5.53 -7.21 9.53
N GLY A 186 -5.38 -7.40 8.20
CA GLY A 186 -6.25 -6.76 7.22
C GLY A 186 -7.72 -7.16 7.37
N PHE A 187 -7.97 -8.43 7.68
CA PHE A 187 -9.30 -8.98 7.95
C PHE A 187 -9.91 -8.40 9.22
N MET A 188 -9.15 -8.33 10.31
CA MET A 188 -9.57 -7.72 11.58
C MET A 188 -9.83 -6.22 11.46
N ARG A 189 -9.05 -5.48 10.65
CA ARG A 189 -9.29 -4.05 10.37
C ARG A 189 -10.59 -3.80 9.61
N ARG A 190 -10.94 -4.69 8.70
CA ARG A 190 -12.15 -4.60 7.87
C ARG A 190 -13.35 -5.31 8.52
N TRP A 191 -13.23 -5.64 9.81
CA TRP A 191 -14.29 -6.28 10.55
C TRP A 191 -15.52 -5.38 10.60
N ARG A 192 -16.60 -5.80 9.95
CA ARG A 192 -17.86 -5.05 9.93
C ARG A 192 -18.64 -5.37 11.20
N THR A 193 -18.82 -4.36 12.05
CA THR A 193 -19.61 -4.45 13.30
C THR A 193 -21.12 -4.40 13.08
N GLY A 194 -21.59 -4.29 11.83
CA GLY A 194 -23.02 -4.27 11.50
C GLY A 194 -23.29 -5.15 10.29
N SER A 195 -23.45 -6.44 10.52
CA SER A 195 -24.29 -7.37 9.76
C SER A 195 -23.95 -8.75 10.29
N SER A 196 -24.89 -9.29 11.07
CA SER A 196 -25.08 -10.71 11.21
C SER A 196 -25.21 -11.31 9.80
N SER A 197 -24.08 -11.63 9.19
CA SER A 197 -24.08 -12.64 8.15
C SER A 197 -24.24 -13.94 8.92
N THR A 198 -25.50 -14.30 9.13
CA THR A 198 -25.96 -15.62 9.50
C THR A 198 -24.99 -16.61 8.88
N ALA A 199 -24.26 -17.33 9.73
CA ALA A 199 -23.59 -18.55 9.30
C ALA A 199 -24.64 -19.35 8.52
N PRO A 200 -24.30 -19.95 7.36
CA PRO A 200 -25.26 -20.83 6.70
C PRO A 200 -25.58 -21.95 7.69
N SER A 201 -26.75 -21.86 8.32
CA SER A 201 -27.34 -22.99 9.02
C SER A 201 -27.55 -24.04 7.94
N PRO A 202 -26.95 -25.24 8.07
CA PRO A 202 -27.31 -26.31 7.17
C PRO A 202 -28.80 -26.62 7.42
N LEU A 203 -29.56 -26.73 6.32
CA LEU A 203 -31.02 -26.86 6.26
C LEU A 203 -31.82 -25.61 6.60
N ALA A 204 -31.99 -24.73 5.61
CA ALA A 204 -33.30 -24.14 5.37
C ALA A 204 -33.51 -24.05 3.86
N ALA A 205 -34.62 -24.62 3.39
CA ALA A 205 -35.00 -24.70 1.99
C ALA A 205 -34.94 -23.32 1.30
N PRO A 206 -34.64 -23.26 -0.01
CA PRO A 206 -34.52 -22.00 -0.72
C PRO A 206 -35.89 -21.32 -0.79
N VAL A 207 -36.07 -20.25 -0.02
CA VAL A 207 -37.17 -19.32 -0.25
C VAL A 207 -36.78 -18.44 -1.44
N PRO A 208 -37.62 -18.30 -2.48
CA PRO A 208 -37.28 -17.56 -3.69
C PRO A 208 -36.92 -16.11 -3.35
N GLN A 209 -35.77 -15.66 -3.85
CA GLN A 209 -35.34 -14.27 -3.73
C GLN A 209 -36.37 -13.39 -4.43
N HIS A 210 -36.88 -12.39 -3.69
CA HIS A 210 -37.64 -11.27 -4.22
C HIS A 210 -36.94 -10.72 -5.48
N PRO A 211 -37.68 -10.37 -6.54
CA PRO A 211 -37.08 -9.85 -7.77
C PRO A 211 -36.28 -8.58 -7.42
N ALA A 212 -34.98 -8.62 -7.74
CA ALA A 212 -34.10 -7.47 -7.59
C ALA A 212 -34.74 -6.25 -8.26
N ASP A 213 -34.72 -5.11 -7.56
CA ASP A 213 -35.18 -3.84 -8.12
C ASP A 213 -34.52 -3.65 -9.50
N PRO A 214 -35.31 -3.52 -10.59
CA PRO A 214 -34.77 -3.44 -11.95
C PRO A 214 -33.76 -2.30 -12.12
N LYS A 215 -33.87 -1.22 -11.34
CA LYS A 215 -32.88 -0.12 -11.35
C LYS A 215 -31.54 -0.52 -10.74
N ALA A 216 -31.56 -1.36 -9.70
CA ALA A 216 -30.34 -1.87 -9.08
C ALA A 216 -29.63 -2.84 -10.04
N GLN A 217 -30.39 -3.68 -10.75
CA GLN A 217 -29.84 -4.59 -11.75
C GLN A 217 -29.20 -3.83 -12.92
N GLU A 218 -29.89 -2.80 -13.45
CA GLU A 218 -29.35 -1.94 -14.52
C GLU A 218 -28.01 -1.29 -14.11
N LEU A 219 -27.93 -0.78 -12.87
CA LEU A 219 -26.70 -0.18 -12.35
C LEU A 219 -25.57 -1.22 -12.22
N HIS A 220 -25.88 -2.42 -11.75
CA HIS A 220 -24.89 -3.49 -11.60
C HIS A 220 -24.33 -3.96 -12.94
N ASP A 221 -25.16 -4.05 -13.97
CA ASP A 221 -24.74 -4.44 -15.32
C ASP A 221 -23.85 -3.36 -15.95
N GLN A 222 -24.17 -2.08 -15.75
CA GLN A 222 -23.31 -0.97 -16.17
C GLN A 222 -21.95 -1.00 -15.45
N ILE A 223 -21.93 -1.19 -14.12
CA ILE A 223 -20.67 -1.26 -13.37
C ILE A 223 -19.83 -2.46 -13.78
N ARG A 224 -20.46 -3.62 -14.08
CA ARG A 224 -19.77 -4.83 -14.53
C ARG A 224 -19.08 -4.64 -15.89
N ALA A 225 -19.65 -3.82 -16.77
CA ALA A 225 -19.05 -3.52 -18.06
C ALA A 225 -17.86 -2.54 -17.96
N ALA A 226 -17.65 -1.90 -16.81
CA ALA A 226 -16.67 -0.84 -16.66
C ALA A 226 -15.21 -1.36 -16.53
N PRO A 227 -14.24 -0.78 -17.26
CA PRO A 227 -12.82 -1.08 -17.12
C PRO A 227 -12.27 -0.50 -15.82
N SER A 228 -12.23 -1.34 -14.78
CA SER A 228 -11.80 -0.91 -13.44
C SER A 228 -10.28 -0.75 -13.29
N ALA A 229 -9.47 -1.48 -14.09
CA ALA A 229 -8.02 -1.46 -14.00
C ALA A 229 -7.38 -0.17 -14.56
N ASN A 230 -7.99 0.44 -15.60
CA ASN A 230 -7.45 1.61 -16.31
C ASN A 230 -8.39 2.83 -16.27
N ARG A 231 -9.23 2.94 -15.24
CA ARG A 231 -10.31 3.94 -15.14
C ARG A 231 -9.90 5.41 -15.41
N GLN A 232 -8.65 5.77 -15.12
CA GLN A 232 -8.12 7.13 -15.32
C GLN A 232 -7.90 7.41 -16.82
N PHE A 233 -7.38 6.43 -17.56
CA PHE A 233 -7.21 6.54 -19.02
C PHE A 233 -8.57 6.59 -19.72
N HIS A 234 -9.52 5.74 -19.32
CA HIS A 234 -10.88 5.77 -19.87
C HIS A 234 -11.66 7.05 -19.53
N ALA A 235 -11.44 7.61 -18.34
CA ALA A 235 -11.97 8.94 -18.01
C ALA A 235 -11.37 10.01 -18.92
N SER A 236 -10.05 10.00 -19.15
CA SER A 236 -9.40 10.94 -20.08
C SER A 236 -9.85 10.77 -21.53
N ASP A 237 -10.00 9.53 -22.01
CA ASP A 237 -10.50 9.24 -23.35
C ASP A 237 -11.93 9.72 -23.54
N LEU A 238 -12.80 9.45 -22.57
CA LEU A 238 -14.18 9.90 -22.60
C LEU A 238 -14.26 11.43 -22.50
N CYS A 239 -13.50 12.07 -21.59
CA CYS A 239 -13.42 13.53 -21.50
C CYS A 239 -12.87 14.16 -22.79
N ARG A 240 -11.99 13.49 -23.53
CA ARG A 240 -11.51 13.96 -24.85
C ARG A 240 -12.60 13.88 -25.91
N LEU A 241 -13.49 12.88 -25.84
CA LEU A 241 -14.58 12.68 -26.80
C LEU A 241 -15.76 13.63 -26.56
N ILE A 242 -16.19 13.79 -25.31
CA ILE A 242 -17.43 14.53 -24.97
C ILE A 242 -17.16 15.87 -24.24
N GLY A 243 -15.93 16.13 -23.83
CA GLY A 243 -15.57 17.28 -23.00
C GLY A 243 -15.84 17.06 -21.51
N GLN A 244 -15.09 17.77 -20.67
CA GLN A 244 -15.17 17.63 -19.21
C GLN A 244 -16.57 17.97 -18.65
N ALA A 245 -17.21 19.02 -19.17
CA ALA A 245 -18.54 19.44 -18.71
C ALA A 245 -19.63 18.40 -19.00
N ALA A 246 -19.60 17.77 -20.18
CA ALA A 246 -20.56 16.73 -20.53
C ALA A 246 -20.31 15.43 -19.74
N TYR A 247 -19.04 15.12 -19.46
CA TYR A 247 -18.67 14.00 -18.60
C TYR A 247 -19.21 14.19 -17.18
N ASP A 248 -18.99 15.36 -16.58
CA ASP A 248 -19.46 15.66 -15.23
C ASP A 248 -20.99 15.66 -15.15
N ALA A 249 -21.68 16.15 -16.19
CA ALA A 249 -23.14 16.07 -16.30
C ALA A 249 -23.63 14.61 -16.32
N ARG A 250 -23.00 13.73 -17.11
CA ARG A 250 -23.33 12.29 -17.15
C ARG A 250 -23.18 11.63 -15.77
N VAL A 251 -22.14 11.99 -15.01
CA VAL A 251 -21.93 11.44 -13.65
C VAL A 251 -23.03 11.93 -12.69
N VAL A 252 -23.38 13.21 -12.73
CA VAL A 252 -24.46 13.78 -11.90
C VAL A 252 -25.81 13.14 -12.24
N ASP A 253 -26.09 12.91 -13.52
CA ASP A 253 -27.33 12.26 -13.95
C ASP A 253 -27.44 10.83 -13.44
N VAL A 254 -26.35 10.07 -13.44
CA VAL A 254 -26.33 8.70 -12.89
C VAL A 254 -26.50 8.70 -11.38
N VAL A 255 -25.89 9.65 -10.66
CA VAL A 255 -26.13 9.83 -9.21
C VAL A 255 -27.60 10.12 -8.94
N ARG A 256 -28.23 11.00 -9.72
CA ARG A 256 -29.66 11.34 -9.60
C ARG A 256 -30.58 10.17 -9.96
N LYS A 257 -30.28 9.45 -11.04
CA LYS A 257 -31.11 8.34 -11.54
C LYS A 257 -31.10 7.13 -10.61
N PHE A 258 -29.95 6.81 -10.00
CA PHE A 258 -29.77 5.58 -9.23
C PHE A 258 -29.54 5.80 -7.73
N GLY A 259 -29.45 7.05 -7.25
CA GLY A 259 -29.21 7.35 -5.83
C GLY A 259 -27.89 6.76 -5.30
N CYS A 260 -26.91 6.55 -6.17
CA CYS A 260 -25.69 5.82 -5.86
C CYS A 260 -24.52 6.77 -5.52
N PRO A 261 -23.50 6.30 -4.76
CA PRO A 261 -22.33 7.12 -4.47
C PRO A 261 -21.59 7.49 -5.76
N LYS A 262 -20.96 8.68 -5.78
CA LYS A 262 -20.28 9.24 -6.96
C LYS A 262 -19.31 8.26 -7.65
N PHE A 263 -18.62 7.43 -6.87
CA PHE A 263 -17.72 6.42 -7.41
C PHE A 263 -18.44 5.32 -8.22
N ALA A 264 -19.59 4.84 -7.75
CA ALA A 264 -20.41 3.88 -8.48
C ALA A 264 -20.98 4.51 -9.76
N ALA A 265 -21.37 5.79 -9.69
CA ALA A 265 -21.81 6.54 -10.85
C ALA A 265 -20.73 6.69 -11.92
N ILE A 266 -19.48 6.98 -11.53
CA ILE A 266 -18.34 7.05 -12.44
C ILE A 266 -18.13 5.71 -13.16
N LEU A 267 -18.14 4.60 -12.41
CA LEU A 267 -17.99 3.28 -13.01
C LEU A 267 -19.15 2.96 -13.97
N ALA A 268 -20.38 3.28 -13.60
CA ALA A 268 -21.53 3.09 -14.47
C ALA A 268 -21.47 3.95 -15.75
N VAL A 269 -20.96 5.19 -15.68
CA VAL A 269 -20.72 6.03 -16.86
C VAL A 269 -19.67 5.40 -17.78
N HIS A 270 -18.57 4.88 -17.22
CA HIS A 270 -17.54 4.21 -18.01
C HIS A 270 -18.06 2.92 -18.65
N GLY A 271 -18.76 2.08 -17.90
CA GLY A 271 -19.35 0.86 -18.44
C GLY A 271 -20.44 1.13 -19.47
N ARG A 272 -21.24 2.19 -19.31
CA ARG A 272 -22.19 2.64 -20.34
C ARG A 272 -21.48 3.11 -21.61
N ALA A 273 -20.36 3.82 -21.48
CA ALA A 273 -19.56 4.25 -22.63
C ALA A 273 -18.92 3.05 -23.36
N VAL A 274 -18.50 2.01 -22.63
CA VAL A 274 -18.03 0.74 -23.22
C VAL A 274 -19.16 0.00 -23.94
N LEU A 275 -20.34 -0.12 -23.31
CA LEU A 275 -21.51 -0.76 -23.92
C LEU A 275 -21.99 -0.01 -25.17
N ALA A 276 -21.81 1.31 -25.21
CA ALA A 276 -22.11 2.15 -26.37
C ALA A 276 -20.98 2.16 -27.43
N GLY A 277 -19.84 1.52 -27.18
CA GLY A 277 -18.69 1.51 -28.08
C GLY A 277 -17.93 2.84 -28.16
N GLU A 278 -18.16 3.78 -27.23
CA GLU A 278 -17.47 5.07 -27.18
C GLU A 278 -16.01 4.91 -26.73
N ILE A 279 -15.72 3.90 -25.89
CA ILE A 279 -14.38 3.59 -25.37
C ILE A 279 -14.14 2.06 -25.35
N PRO A 280 -12.88 1.60 -25.48
CA PRO A 280 -12.56 0.18 -25.42
C PRO A 280 -12.80 -0.41 -24.02
N ARG A 281 -13.08 -1.72 -23.99
CA ARG A 281 -13.31 -2.51 -22.76
C ARG A 281 -12.02 -2.86 -22.03
#